data_AF-A0A924HFK3-F1
#
_entry.id   AF-A0A924HFK3-F1
#
_cell.length_a   1.000
_cell.length_b   1.000
_cell.length_c   1.000
_cell.angle_alpha   90.00
_cell.angle_beta   90.00
_cell.angle_gamma   90.00
#
_symmetry.space_group_name_H-M   'P 1'
#
loop_
_entity.id
_entity.type
_entity.pdbx_description
1 polymer ?
#
loop_
_entity_poly.entity_id
_entity_poly.type
_entity_poly.pdbx_seq_one_letter_code
_entity_poly.pdbx_strand_id
1 'polypeptide(L)' 'MAKKVVATLKTGKGKEYSKVITMVRSPKTGAYSFKEMIAHNDHIKDAIVVAKESVIEE' A
#
# COMPACT_ATOMS: atom_id res chain seq x y z
N MET A 1 -34.71 -32.36 7.43
CA MET A 1 -34.54 -30.89 7.37
C MET A 1 -33.10 -30.59 7.03
N ALA A 2 -32.82 -30.08 5.82
CA ALA A 2 -31.50 -29.54 5.51
C ALA A 2 -31.40 -28.16 6.16
N LYS A 3 -30.51 -28.00 7.14
CA LYS A 3 -30.22 -26.70 7.75
C LYS A 3 -29.49 -25.88 6.68
N LYS A 4 -30.21 -25.00 5.97
CA LYS A 4 -29.64 -24.11 4.96
C LYS A 4 -28.72 -23.13 5.68
N VAL A 5 -27.43 -23.42 5.70
CA VAL A 5 -26.41 -22.48 6.14
C VAL A 5 -26.23 -21.48 5.01
N VAL A 6 -26.77 -20.27 5.19
CA VAL A 6 -26.47 -19.15 4.30
C VAL A 6 -25.09 -18.64 4.70
N ALA A 7 -24.08 -18.95 3.89
CA ALA A 7 -22.77 -18.35 4.02
C ALA A 7 -22.92 -16.83 3.81
N THR A 8 -22.86 -16.05 4.88
CA THR A 8 -22.74 -14.60 4.78
C THR A 8 -21.41 -14.31 4.08
N LEU A 9 -21.43 -13.88 2.81
CA LEU A 9 -20.27 -13.22 2.23
C LEU A 9 -19.95 -12.05 3.16
N LYS A 10 -18.73 -12.02 3.73
CA LYS A 10 -18.22 -10.85 4.42
C LYS A 10 -18.04 -9.74 3.38
N THR A 11 -19.13 -9.04 3.07
CA THR A 11 -19.16 -7.79 2.31
C THR A 11 -18.82 -6.59 3.19
N GLY A 12 -18.39 -6.83 4.43
CA GLY A 12 -17.65 -5.84 5.19
C GLY A 12 -16.32 -5.64 4.50
N LYS A 13 -16.01 -4.38 4.13
CA LYS A 13 -14.70 -3.96 3.65
C LYS A 13 -13.65 -4.68 4.49
N GLY A 14 -12.95 -5.65 3.86
CA GLY A 14 -11.87 -6.36 4.52
C GLY A 14 -10.82 -5.36 4.95
N LYS A 15 -9.78 -5.80 5.68
CA LYS A 15 -8.60 -4.95 5.84
C LYS A 15 -7.99 -4.77 4.45
N GLU A 16 -8.39 -3.70 3.77
CA GLU A 16 -8.01 -3.37 2.40
C GLU A 16 -6.62 -2.77 2.46
N TYR A 17 -5.64 -3.60 2.18
CA TYR A 17 -4.25 -3.18 2.03
C TYR A 17 -3.93 -3.04 0.55
N SER A 18 -3.26 -1.94 0.22
CA SER A 18 -2.79 -1.64 -1.12
C SER A 18 -1.27 -1.63 -1.11
N LYS A 19 -0.67 -2.24 -2.14
CA LYS A 19 0.77 -2.14 -2.38
C LYS A 19 1.05 -0.79 -3.05
N VAL A 20 1.72 0.09 -2.33
CA VAL A 20 2.19 1.38 -2.81
C VAL A 20 3.59 1.19 -3.39
N ILE A 21 3.74 1.42 -4.69
CA ILE A 21 5.02 1.35 -5.39
C ILE A 21 5.43 2.78 -5.75
N THR A 22 6.55 3.24 -5.21
CA THR A 22 7.09 4.58 -5.48
C THR A 22 8.41 4.48 -6.23
N MET A 23 8.61 5.38 -7.20
CA MET A 23 9.90 5.53 -7.87
C MET A 23 10.78 6.48 -7.07
N VAL A 24 11.97 5.99 -6.74
CA VAL A 24 13.02 6.74 -6.05
C VAL A 24 14.14 6.98 -7.04
N ARG A 25 14.58 8.23 -7.16
CA ARG A 25 15.75 8.58 -7.98
C ARG A 25 16.97 8.62 -7.08
N SER A 26 18.03 7.89 -7.44
CA SER A 26 19.31 7.97 -6.73
C SER A 26 19.95 9.34 -6.96
N PRO A 27 20.32 10.09 -5.90
CA PRO A 27 20.99 11.39 -6.06
C PRO A 27 22.41 11.25 -6.61
N LYS A 28 23.07 10.11 -6.37
CA LYS A 28 24.46 9.85 -6.82
C LYS A 28 24.57 9.48 -8.29
N THR A 29 23.69 8.61 -8.79
CA THR A 29 23.81 8.05 -10.14
C THR A 29 22.67 8.46 -11.07
N GLY A 30 21.62 9.09 -10.55
CA GLY A 30 20.43 9.47 -11.31
C GLY A 30 19.55 8.28 -11.73
N ALA A 31 19.92 7.05 -11.36
CA ALA A 31 19.14 5.85 -11.66
C ALA A 31 17.82 5.82 -10.88
N TYR A 32 16.79 5.23 -11.48
CA TYR A 32 15.50 5.01 -10.83
C TYR A 32 15.45 3.62 -10.23
N SER A 33 14.96 3.53 -9.00
CA SER A 33 14.68 2.29 -8.28
C SER A 33 13.26 2.33 -7.75
N PHE A 34 12.65 1.16 -7.55
CA PHE A 34 11.30 1.05 -7.01
C PHE A 34 11.38 0.70 -5.52
N LYS A 35 10.63 1.42 -4.69
CA LYS A 35 10.42 1.11 -3.28
C LYS A 35 8.98 0.69 -3.08
N GLU A 36 8.77 -0.51 -2.55
CA GLU A 36 7.45 -1.08 -2.28
C GLU A 36 7.10 -0.97 -0.80
N MET A 37 5.86 -0.60 -0.50
CA MET A 37 5.30 -0.58 0.85
C MET A 37 3.86 -1.07 0.82
N ILE A 38 3.42 -1.79 1.85
CA ILE A 38 2.02 -2.17 2.02
C ILE A 38 1.39 -1.18 3.00
N ALA A 39 0.36 -0.46 2.56
CA ALA A 39 -0.36 0.51 3.37
C ALA A 39 -1.86 0.19 3.41
N HIS A 40 -2.52 0.57 4.50
CA HIS A 40 -3.98 0.53 4.55
C HIS A 40 -4.57 1.56 3.58
N ASN A 41 -5.70 1.25 2.96
CA ASN A 41 -6.33 2.10 1.94
C ASN A 41 -6.53 3.57 2.42
N ASP A 42 -6.89 3.75 3.69
CA ASP A 42 -7.12 5.07 4.28
C ASP A 42 -5.84 5.92 4.41
N HIS A 43 -4.67 5.28 4.50
CA HIS A 43 -3.37 5.93 4.74
C HIS A 43 -2.45 5.92 3.52
N ILE A 44 -2.98 5.65 2.32
CA ILE A 44 -2.17 5.62 1.09
C ILE A 44 -1.50 6.98 0.83
N LYS A 45 -2.20 8.09 1.08
CA LYS A 45 -1.65 9.43 0.85
C LYS A 45 -0.46 9.70 1.76
N ASP A 46 -0.58 9.35 3.04
CA ASP A 46 0.49 9.52 4.03
C ASP A 46 1.68 8.63 3.67
N ALA A 47 1.44 7.39 3.26
CA ALA A 47 2.48 6.46 2.81
C ALA A 47 3.28 6.99 1.60
N ILE A 48 2.63 7.72 0.68
CA ILE A 48 3.30 8.36 -0.47
C ILE A 48 4.16 9.56 -0.03
N VAL A 49 3.70 10.36 0.93
CA VAL A 49 4.45 11.53 1.44
C VAL A 49 5.70 11.08 2.18
N VAL A 50 5.57 10.13 3.11
CA VAL A 50 6.71 9.55 3.85
C VAL A 50 7.73 8.92 2.90
N ALA A 51 7.26 8.23 1.85
CA ALA A 51 8.15 7.66 0.85
C ALA A 51 8.96 8.73 0.09
N LYS A 52 8.38 9.91 -0.17
CA LYS A 52 9.09 11.04 -0.80
C LYS A 52 10.11 11.69 0.12
N GLU A 53 9.79 11.89 1.40
CA GLU A 53 10.70 12.52 2.37
C GLU A 53 11.94 11.66 2.62
N SER A 54 11.80 10.33 2.65
CA SER A 54 12.93 9.40 2.82
C SER A 54 14.00 9.44 1.72
N VAL A 55 13.75 10.15 0.62
CA VAL A 55 14.69 10.33 -0.51
C VAL A 55 15.47 11.63 -0.41
N ILE A 56 15.01 12.59 0.39
CA ILE A 56 15.61 13.93 0.49
C ILE A 56 16.71 13.95 1.57
N GLU A 57 16.67 13.01 2.52
CA GLU A 57 17.64 12.91 3.62
C GLU A 57 18.81 11.93 3.37
N GLU A 58 18.85 11.20 2.24
CA GLU A 58 19.97 10.32 1.86
C GLU A 58 20.82 10.84 0.69
#